data_AF-A0A7G9G585-F1
#
_entry.id   AF-A0A7G9G585-F1
#
_cell.length_a   1.000
_cell.length_b   1.000
_cell.length_c   1.000
_cell.angle_alpha   90.00
_cell.angle_beta   90.00
_cell.angle_gamma   90.00
#
_symmetry.space_group_name_H-M   'P 1'
#
loop_
_entity.id
_entity.type
_entity.pdbx_description
1 polymer ?
#
loop_
_entity_poly.entity_id
_entity_poly.type
_entity_poly.pdbx_seq_one_letter_code
_entity_poly.pdbx_strand_id
1 'polypeptide(L)'
;MKSIANENGYYLILPDGGPAIEWRGVVGQMKYEIWILIIFFVLLVPTVLLIFQRRMSPAVGKGTGTANEDGNRIFWPDFIKYNGSYYLYEEKECRKMDVAEELGEIREKSSEDRREAYDFEASRLETGTELYRIRGVMDDSQLAAKREETYKVYEMVSDEEFYKNLSEGE
;
A
#
# COMPACT_ATOMS: atom_id res chain seq x y z
N MET A 1 -7.74 54.39 -34.22
CA MET A 1 -6.96 53.84 -33.09
C MET A 1 -5.54 54.33 -33.21
N LYS A 2 -5.00 55.02 -32.19
CA LYS A 2 -3.60 55.43 -32.14
C LYS A 2 -2.97 54.79 -30.90
N SER A 3 -2.02 53.88 -31.09
CA SER A 3 -1.11 53.46 -30.02
C SER A 3 0.10 54.39 -30.03
N ILE A 4 0.45 54.98 -28.90
CA ILE A 4 1.72 55.69 -28.72
C ILE A 4 2.58 54.81 -27.82
N ALA A 5 3.75 54.42 -28.30
CA ALA A 5 4.73 53.68 -27.51
C ALA A 5 5.70 54.66 -26.85
N ASN A 6 5.98 54.46 -25.56
CA ASN A 6 7.13 55.02 -24.86
C ASN A 6 7.82 53.87 -24.09
N GLU A 7 9.10 54.04 -23.79
CA GLU A 7 10.10 53.05 -23.33
C GLU A 7 9.76 52.33 -22.01
N ASN A 8 8.62 52.64 -21.36
CA ASN A 8 8.20 52.07 -20.08
C ASN A 8 6.85 51.33 -20.12
N GLY A 9 6.41 50.86 -21.30
CA GLY A 9 5.31 49.89 -21.41
C GLY A 9 4.01 50.44 -22.00
N TYR A 10 3.18 49.52 -22.52
CA TYR A 10 1.93 49.83 -23.22
C TYR A 10 0.78 50.04 -22.22
N TYR A 11 0.07 51.16 -22.35
CA TYR A 11 -1.20 51.38 -21.66
C TYR A 11 -2.35 51.34 -22.68
N LEU A 12 -3.34 50.49 -22.43
CA LEU A 12 -4.62 50.49 -23.12
C LEU A 12 -5.54 51.49 -22.41
N ILE A 13 -5.78 52.63 -23.04
CA ILE A 13 -6.75 53.61 -22.56
C ILE A 13 -8.13 53.14 -23.02
N LEU A 14 -8.95 52.64 -22.10
CA LEU A 14 -10.38 52.41 -22.33
C LEU A 14 -11.14 53.75 -22.19
N PRO A 15 -12.11 54.04 -23.06
CA PRO A 15 -13.00 55.17 -22.85
C PRO A 15 -13.89 54.83 -21.65
N ASP A 16 -14.11 55.80 -20.78
CA ASP A 16 -14.93 55.72 -19.56
C ASP A 16 -14.20 55.19 -18.31
N GLY A 17 -13.32 56.04 -17.77
CA GLY A 17 -13.32 56.43 -16.35
C GLY A 17 -13.19 55.37 -15.24
N GLY A 18 -12.90 54.11 -15.53
CA GLY A 18 -12.69 53.06 -14.54
C GLY A 18 -11.23 53.01 -14.05
N PRO A 19 -10.97 52.68 -12.77
CA PRO A 19 -9.61 52.58 -12.25
C PRO A 19 -8.84 51.46 -12.97
N ALA A 20 -7.66 51.80 -13.48
CA ALA A 20 -6.71 50.84 -14.01
C ALA A 20 -6.32 49.85 -12.89
N ILE A 21 -6.60 48.56 -13.08
CA ILE A 21 -6.23 47.51 -12.13
C ILE A 21 -4.72 47.27 -12.27
N GLU A 22 -3.94 47.81 -11.34
CA GLU A 22 -2.54 47.44 -11.15
C GLU A 22 -2.45 46.00 -10.60
N TRP A 23 -2.04 45.06 -11.43
CA TRP A 23 -1.75 43.67 -11.03
C TRP A 23 -0.44 43.51 -10.24
N ARG A 24 0.12 44.59 -9.67
CA ARG A 24 1.38 44.55 -8.88
C ARG A 24 1.17 44.38 -7.37
N GLY A 25 -0.06 44.27 -6.89
CA GLY A 25 -0.38 44.34 -5.45
C GLY A 25 -0.66 43.04 -4.70
N VAL A 26 -0.77 41.88 -5.36
CA VAL A 26 -1.25 40.65 -4.67
C VAL A 26 -0.12 39.72 -4.20
N VAL A 27 1.12 39.90 -4.68
CA VAL A 27 2.26 39.04 -4.31
C VAL A 27 3.07 39.59 -3.12
N GLY A 28 2.74 40.79 -2.61
CA GLY A 28 3.62 41.57 -1.73
C GLY A 28 3.38 41.48 -0.21
N GLN A 29 2.47 40.66 0.30
CA GLN A 29 2.16 40.64 1.75
C GLN A 29 1.91 39.24 2.35
N MET A 30 2.57 38.19 1.87
CA MET A 30 2.72 37.00 2.73
C MET A 30 3.90 37.22 3.68
N LYS A 31 3.60 37.33 4.99
CA LYS A 31 4.61 37.42 6.05
C LYS A 31 5.62 36.29 5.88
N TYR A 32 6.91 36.57 6.11
CA TYR A 32 8.01 35.59 6.04
C TYR A 32 7.71 34.28 6.80
N GLU A 33 6.93 34.37 7.89
CA GLU A 33 6.46 33.22 8.66
C GLU A 33 5.62 32.22 7.83
N ILE A 34 4.78 32.72 6.92
CA ILE A 34 3.95 31.89 6.03
C ILE A 34 4.82 31.20 4.97
N TRP A 35 5.84 31.89 4.45
CA TRP A 35 6.79 31.31 3.51
C TRP A 35 7.61 30.18 4.15
N ILE A 36 8.02 30.33 5.41
CA ILE A 36 8.73 29.28 6.16
C ILE A 36 7.83 28.05 6.34
N LEU A 37 6.54 28.25 6.69
CA LEU A 37 5.59 27.16 6.85
C LEU A 37 5.34 26.41 5.53
N ILE A 38 5.24 27.13 4.41
CA ILE A 38 5.07 26.53 3.07
C ILE A 38 6.33 25.72 2.70
N ILE A 39 7.53 26.25 2.92
CA ILE A 39 8.78 25.53 2.65
C ILE A 39 8.87 24.27 3.52
N PHE A 40 8.52 24.36 4.80
CA PHE A 40 8.46 23.21 5.70
C PHE A 40 7.48 22.14 5.21
N PHE A 41 6.29 22.54 4.77
CA PHE A 41 5.29 21.62 4.21
C PHE A 41 5.79 20.94 2.93
N VAL A 42 6.41 21.70 2.03
CA VAL A 42 6.95 21.18 0.76
C VAL A 42 8.13 20.25 0.99
N LEU A 43 8.90 20.38 2.07
CA LEU A 43 10.00 19.47 2.41
C LEU A 43 9.54 18.24 3.21
N LEU A 44 8.59 18.41 4.13
CA LEU A 44 8.11 17.33 5.00
C LEU A 44 7.12 16.39 4.32
N VAL A 45 6.20 16.91 3.49
CA VAL A 45 5.18 16.07 2.85
C VAL A 45 5.81 15.02 1.91
N PRO A 46 6.79 15.35 1.04
CA PRO A 46 7.43 14.35 0.20
C PRO A 46 8.26 13.34 0.99
N THR A 47 8.91 13.75 2.09
CA THR A 47 9.69 12.83 2.92
C THR A 47 8.80 11.86 3.68
N VAL A 48 7.65 12.31 4.20
CA VAL A 48 6.64 11.42 4.79
C VAL A 48 6.03 10.47 3.75
N LEU A 49 5.75 10.96 2.54
CA LEU A 49 5.28 10.14 1.42
C LEU A 49 6.31 9.08 1.01
N LEU A 50 7.61 9.42 0.97
CA LEU A 50 8.68 8.49 0.66
C LEU A 50 8.86 7.43 1.76
N ILE A 51 8.66 7.78 3.03
CA ILE A 51 8.67 6.81 4.14
C ILE A 51 7.46 5.86 4.03
N PHE A 52 6.27 6.38 3.69
CA PHE A 52 5.08 5.55 3.46
C PHE A 52 5.22 4.65 2.24
N GLN A 53 5.79 5.15 1.13
CA GLN A 53 6.06 4.34 -0.06
C GLN A 53 7.13 3.27 0.19
N ARG A 54 8.18 3.56 0.99
CA ARG A 54 9.14 2.53 1.41
C ARG A 54 8.53 1.44 2.29
N ARG A 55 7.44 1.73 3.01
CA ARG A 55 6.66 0.73 3.75
C ARG A 55 5.72 -0.09 2.86
N MET A 56 5.37 0.43 1.68
CA MET A 56 4.46 -0.21 0.71
C MET A 56 5.15 -0.91 -0.46
N SER A 57 6.46 -0.70 -0.68
CA SER A 57 7.23 -1.73 -1.39
C SER A 57 7.09 -3.01 -0.57
N PRO A 58 6.67 -4.14 -1.16
CA PRO A 58 6.80 -5.43 -0.51
C PRO A 58 8.30 -5.64 -0.31
N ALA A 59 8.79 -5.22 0.85
CA ALA A 59 9.96 -5.82 1.41
C ALA A 59 9.62 -7.30 1.46
N VAL A 60 10.25 -8.07 0.59
CA VAL A 60 10.51 -9.48 0.79
C VAL A 60 11.03 -9.55 2.22
N GLY A 61 10.12 -9.89 3.13
CA GLY A 61 10.30 -9.74 4.56
C GLY A 61 11.52 -10.54 4.95
N LYS A 62 12.59 -9.85 5.34
CA LYS A 62 13.62 -10.46 6.19
C LYS A 62 12.95 -10.68 7.54
N GLY A 63 12.25 -11.80 7.67
CA GLY A 63 11.71 -12.30 8.93
C GLY A 63 12.84 -12.44 9.92
N THR A 64 12.65 -11.88 11.11
CA THR A 64 13.52 -12.08 12.26
C THR A 64 13.23 -13.46 12.83
N GLY A 65 13.72 -14.50 12.15
CA GLY A 65 13.58 -15.89 12.59
C GLY A 65 14.65 -16.28 13.59
N THR A 66 14.24 -16.92 14.68
CA THR A 66 15.11 -17.79 15.48
C THR A 66 15.48 -19.01 14.63
N ALA A 67 16.74 -19.45 14.72
CA ALA A 67 17.26 -20.56 13.92
C ALA A 67 16.76 -21.90 14.48
N ASN A 68 16.43 -22.83 13.60
CA ASN A 68 16.06 -24.20 13.95
C ASN A 68 17.27 -25.01 14.45
N GLU A 69 17.06 -26.21 15.01
CA GLU A 69 18.13 -27.06 15.61
C GLU A 69 19.27 -27.44 14.63
N ASP A 70 19.02 -27.39 13.32
CA ASP A 70 20.00 -27.62 12.24
C ASP A 70 20.68 -26.33 11.73
N GLY A 71 20.36 -25.16 12.29
CA GLY A 71 20.91 -23.86 11.88
C GLY A 71 20.23 -23.22 10.66
N ASN A 72 19.48 -23.97 9.86
CA ASN A 72 18.77 -23.44 8.69
C ASN A 72 17.48 -22.71 9.10
N ARG A 73 17.33 -21.46 8.65
CA ARG A 73 16.09 -20.68 8.82
C ARG A 73 15.16 -20.92 7.62
N ILE A 74 13.89 -21.20 7.87
CA ILE A 74 12.90 -21.31 6.79
C ILE A 74 12.20 -19.97 6.64
N PHE A 75 12.30 -19.38 5.46
CA PHE A 75 11.54 -18.18 5.13
C PHE A 75 10.26 -18.57 4.39
N TRP A 76 9.15 -18.49 5.12
CA TRP A 76 7.82 -18.69 4.57
C TRP A 76 7.45 -17.57 3.57
N PRO A 77 6.91 -17.91 2.38
CA PRO A 77 6.19 -16.92 1.57
C PRO A 77 4.94 -16.41 2.32
N ASP A 78 4.30 -15.35 1.86
CA ASP A 78 3.02 -14.90 2.42
C ASP A 78 1.94 -15.91 2.04
N PHE A 79 1.49 -16.72 3.00
CA PHE A 79 0.59 -17.84 2.74
C PHE A 79 -0.48 -18.02 3.83
N ILE A 80 -1.52 -18.76 3.45
CA ILE A 80 -2.55 -19.31 4.34
C ILE A 80 -2.67 -20.81 4.05
N LYS A 81 -2.68 -21.65 5.09
CA LYS A 81 -3.07 -23.06 4.97
C LYS A 81 -4.55 -23.17 5.33
N TYR A 82 -5.36 -23.68 4.41
CA TYR A 82 -6.80 -23.83 4.61
C TYR A 82 -7.32 -25.09 3.91
N ASN A 83 -8.09 -25.90 4.63
CA ASN A 83 -8.71 -27.12 4.13
C ASN A 83 -7.73 -28.06 3.40
N GLY A 84 -6.54 -28.25 3.97
CA GLY A 84 -5.49 -29.10 3.39
C GLY A 84 -4.70 -28.48 2.24
N SER A 85 -5.06 -27.29 1.75
CA SER A 85 -4.39 -26.60 0.64
C SER A 85 -3.58 -25.38 1.10
N TYR A 86 -2.52 -25.06 0.36
CA TYR A 86 -1.77 -23.82 0.53
C TYR A 86 -2.29 -22.75 -0.41
N TYR A 87 -2.46 -21.54 0.11
CA TYR A 87 -2.84 -20.37 -0.67
C TYR A 87 -1.76 -19.31 -0.53
N LEU A 88 -1.24 -18.81 -1.65
CA LEU A 88 -0.23 -17.76 -1.67
C LEU A 88 -0.87 -16.40 -1.92
N TYR A 89 -0.31 -15.36 -1.30
CA TYR A 89 -0.78 -13.99 -1.49
C TYR A 89 -0.58 -13.56 -2.95
N GLU A 90 -1.66 -13.04 -3.53
CA GLU A 90 -1.68 -12.43 -4.85
C GLU A 90 -1.91 -10.92 -4.71
N GLU A 91 -1.11 -10.11 -5.42
CA GLU A 91 -1.26 -8.66 -5.42
C GLU A 91 -2.45 -8.22 -6.29
N LYS A 92 -3.66 -8.58 -5.83
CA LYS A 92 -4.95 -8.24 -6.43
C LYS A 92 -5.76 -7.38 -5.47
N GLU A 93 -6.42 -6.36 -6.00
CA GLU A 93 -7.38 -5.58 -5.20
C GLU A 93 -8.66 -6.39 -4.97
N CYS A 94 -9.08 -6.52 -3.72
CA CYS A 94 -10.38 -7.06 -3.34
C CYS A 94 -11.07 -6.08 -2.40
N ARG A 95 -12.31 -5.72 -2.72
CA ARG A 95 -13.13 -4.80 -1.92
C ARG A 95 -14.14 -5.60 -1.11
N LYS A 96 -14.70 -4.96 -0.08
CA LYS A 96 -15.75 -5.57 0.76
C LYS A 96 -16.96 -6.06 -0.05
N MET A 97 -17.29 -5.38 -1.16
CA MET A 97 -18.42 -5.79 -2.01
C MET A 97 -18.14 -7.07 -2.80
N ASP A 98 -16.88 -7.46 -2.93
CA ASP A 98 -16.41 -8.61 -3.71
C ASP A 98 -16.31 -9.88 -2.85
N VAL A 99 -16.47 -9.78 -1.52
CA VAL A 99 -16.55 -10.95 -0.65
C VAL A 99 -18.01 -11.40 -0.46
N ALA A 100 -18.20 -12.70 -0.22
CA ALA A 100 -19.51 -13.33 -0.10
C ALA A 100 -19.75 -13.91 1.29
N GLU A 101 -19.06 -14.99 1.63
CA GLU A 101 -19.27 -15.80 2.83
C GLU A 101 -18.01 -15.81 3.68
N GLU A 102 -18.15 -15.75 5.00
CA GLU A 102 -17.03 -15.95 5.93
C GLU A 102 -16.71 -17.44 6.05
N LEU A 103 -15.45 -17.79 5.80
CA LEU A 103 -14.95 -19.17 5.82
C LEU A 103 -14.38 -19.56 7.19
N GLY A 104 -14.05 -18.57 8.03
CA GLY A 104 -13.45 -18.73 9.34
C GLY A 104 -12.41 -17.66 9.61
N GLU A 105 -11.50 -17.93 10.55
CA GLU A 105 -10.43 -17.00 10.93
C GLU A 105 -9.09 -17.73 11.09
N ILE A 106 -7.99 -17.00 10.90
CA ILE A 106 -6.64 -17.49 11.20
C ILE A 106 -6.54 -17.78 12.69
N ARG A 107 -6.20 -19.02 13.03
CA ARG A 107 -6.10 -19.47 14.42
C ARG A 107 -4.73 -19.20 15.01
N GLU A 108 -3.70 -19.33 14.19
CA GLU A 108 -2.32 -19.23 14.65
C GLU A 108 -1.41 -18.72 13.54
N LYS A 109 -0.33 -18.05 13.94
CA LYS A 109 0.73 -17.66 13.02
C LYS A 109 1.71 -18.83 12.86
N SER A 110 2.01 -19.23 11.62
CA SER A 110 2.91 -20.35 11.36
C SER A 110 4.31 -20.09 11.91
N SER A 111 4.86 -21.09 12.61
CA SER A 111 6.24 -21.03 13.12
C SER A 111 7.26 -21.23 11.99
N GLU A 112 8.34 -20.47 12.04
CA GLU A 112 9.49 -20.59 11.13
C GLU A 112 10.37 -21.82 11.44
N ASP A 113 10.09 -22.52 12.54
CA ASP A 113 10.85 -23.68 13.03
C ASP A 113 10.31 -25.03 12.48
N ARG A 114 9.25 -25.02 11.68
CA ARG A 114 8.58 -26.25 11.22
C ARG A 114 8.32 -26.18 9.72
N ARG A 115 8.65 -27.23 8.97
CA ARG A 115 8.51 -27.32 7.49
C ARG A 115 7.08 -27.48 6.98
N GLU A 116 6.09 -27.62 7.85
CA GLU A 116 4.69 -27.84 7.45
C GLU A 116 3.77 -26.96 8.28
N ALA A 117 2.72 -26.41 7.67
CA ALA A 117 1.71 -25.60 8.33
C ALA A 117 0.43 -26.41 8.58
N TYR A 118 -0.33 -26.08 9.62
CA TYR A 118 -1.64 -26.67 9.87
C TYR A 118 -2.77 -25.79 9.34
N ASP A 119 -3.96 -26.37 9.17
CA ASP A 119 -5.13 -25.61 8.71
C ASP A 119 -5.44 -24.42 9.64
N PHE A 120 -5.80 -23.30 9.01
CA PHE A 120 -6.00 -21.98 9.60
C PHE A 120 -4.74 -21.32 10.16
N GLU A 121 -3.56 -21.78 9.76
CA GLU A 121 -2.32 -21.04 9.99
C GLU A 121 -1.95 -20.14 8.80
N ALA A 122 -1.25 -19.05 9.10
CA ALA A 122 -0.70 -18.14 8.10
C ALA A 122 0.67 -17.60 8.52
N SER A 123 1.53 -17.28 7.56
CA SER A 123 2.88 -16.75 7.87
C SER A 123 2.88 -15.28 8.27
N ARG A 124 2.04 -14.46 7.64
CA ARG A 124 2.06 -12.98 7.79
C ARG A 124 0.77 -12.37 8.34
N LEU A 125 -0.28 -13.15 8.49
CA LEU A 125 -1.55 -12.70 9.05
C LEU A 125 -1.57 -12.89 10.57
N GLU A 126 -2.28 -11.99 11.24
CA GLU A 126 -2.46 -12.06 12.69
C GLU A 126 -3.56 -13.07 13.05
N THR A 127 -3.45 -13.68 14.23
CA THR A 127 -4.53 -14.51 14.78
C THR A 127 -5.84 -13.70 14.88
N GLY A 128 -6.96 -14.32 14.50
CA GLY A 128 -8.27 -13.68 14.39
C GLY A 128 -8.51 -12.98 13.05
N THR A 129 -7.59 -13.08 12.09
CA THR A 129 -7.82 -12.55 10.74
C THR A 129 -8.93 -13.34 10.03
N GLU A 130 -10.05 -12.68 9.75
CA GLU A 130 -11.21 -13.25 9.06
C GLU A 130 -10.89 -13.61 7.60
N LEU A 131 -11.30 -14.81 7.19
CA LEU A 131 -11.19 -15.37 5.84
C LEU A 131 -12.56 -15.40 5.17
N TYR A 132 -12.58 -15.12 3.87
CA TYR A 132 -13.80 -14.98 3.10
C TYR A 132 -13.71 -15.65 1.74
N ARG A 133 -14.85 -16.16 1.26
CA ARG A 133 -15.03 -16.56 -0.13
C ARG A 133 -15.21 -15.32 -1.00
N ILE A 134 -14.58 -15.32 -2.17
CA ILE A 134 -14.71 -14.25 -3.16
C ILE A 134 -15.96 -14.50 -4.02
N ARG A 135 -16.80 -13.49 -4.16
CA ARG A 135 -18.02 -13.52 -4.97
C ARG A 135 -17.67 -13.70 -6.44
N GLY A 136 -18.32 -14.67 -7.08
CA GLY A 136 -18.11 -14.99 -8.50
C GLY A 136 -17.03 -16.04 -8.75
N VAL A 137 -16.23 -16.38 -7.74
CA VAL A 137 -15.37 -17.58 -7.77
C VAL A 137 -16.20 -18.76 -7.27
N MET A 138 -16.43 -19.74 -8.14
CA MET A 138 -17.32 -20.88 -7.84
C MET A 138 -16.60 -22.08 -7.22
N ASP A 139 -15.28 -22.13 -7.33
CA ASP A 139 -14.43 -23.16 -6.74
C ASP A 139 -13.66 -22.60 -5.53
N ASP A 140 -12.93 -23.46 -4.84
CA ASP A 140 -12.08 -23.08 -3.71
C ASP A 140 -10.67 -22.66 -4.17
N SER A 141 -10.52 -22.18 -5.41
CA SER A 141 -9.21 -21.77 -5.94
C SER A 141 -8.68 -20.48 -5.32
N GLN A 142 -9.56 -19.64 -4.77
CA GLN A 142 -9.19 -18.36 -4.21
C GLN A 142 -9.98 -18.05 -2.93
N LEU A 143 -9.32 -17.37 -2.01
CA LEU A 143 -9.93 -16.83 -0.79
C LEU A 143 -9.42 -15.41 -0.54
N ALA A 144 -10.15 -14.66 0.27
CA ALA A 144 -9.77 -13.32 0.69
C ALA A 144 -9.57 -13.27 2.19
N ALA A 145 -8.49 -12.63 2.64
CA ALA A 145 -8.27 -12.33 4.05
C ALA A 145 -8.49 -10.83 4.32
N LYS A 146 -9.21 -10.50 5.38
CA LYS A 146 -9.44 -9.11 5.78
C LYS A 146 -8.18 -8.54 6.42
N ARG A 147 -7.69 -7.42 5.91
CA ARG A 147 -6.51 -6.72 6.42
C ARG A 147 -6.80 -5.24 6.56
N GLU A 148 -6.90 -4.79 7.81
CA GLU A 148 -7.32 -3.42 8.15
C GLU A 148 -8.68 -3.08 7.52
N GLU A 149 -8.73 -2.11 6.60
CA GLU A 149 -9.93 -1.72 5.86
C GLU A 149 -10.03 -2.36 4.46
N THR A 150 -9.11 -3.26 4.12
CA THR A 150 -9.00 -3.89 2.79
C THR A 150 -9.12 -5.41 2.85
N TYR A 151 -9.25 -6.05 1.68
CA TYR A 151 -9.23 -7.50 1.53
C TYR A 151 -8.08 -7.88 0.61
N LYS A 152 -7.29 -8.87 1.02
CA LYS A 152 -6.14 -9.38 0.28
C LYS A 152 -6.50 -10.76 -0.28
N VAL A 153 -6.24 -10.96 -1.57
CA VAL A 153 -6.57 -12.21 -2.25
C VAL A 153 -5.42 -13.20 -2.10
N TYR A 154 -5.77 -14.46 -1.90
CA TYR A 154 -4.84 -15.57 -1.88
C TYR A 154 -5.33 -16.64 -2.86
N GLU A 155 -4.41 -17.22 -3.63
CA GLU A 155 -4.67 -18.20 -4.67
C GLU A 155 -4.08 -19.56 -4.29
N MET A 156 -4.87 -20.61 -4.49
CA MET A 156 -4.47 -21.97 -4.18
C MET A 156 -3.34 -22.41 -5.10
N VAL A 157 -2.29 -22.96 -4.51
CA VAL A 157 -1.16 -23.52 -5.24
C VAL A 157 -0.94 -24.98 -4.88
N SER A 158 -0.25 -25.70 -5.76
CA SER A 158 0.18 -27.07 -5.45
C SER A 158 1.24 -27.08 -4.35
N ASP A 159 1.32 -28.18 -3.59
CA ASP A 159 2.38 -28.37 -2.59
C ASP A 159 3.77 -28.19 -3.22
N GLU A 160 4.01 -28.78 -4.40
CA GLU A 160 5.29 -28.66 -5.11
C GLU A 160 5.66 -27.20 -5.39
N GLU A 161 4.71 -26.39 -5.85
CA GLU A 161 4.91 -24.96 -6.10
C GLU A 161 5.12 -24.16 -4.81
N PHE A 162 4.39 -24.50 -3.76
CA PHE A 162 4.58 -23.90 -2.44
C PHE A 162 6.00 -24.16 -1.90
N TYR A 163 6.44 -25.43 -1.91
CA TYR A 163 7.75 -25.82 -1.41
C TYR A 163 8.91 -25.30 -2.28
N LYS A 164 8.69 -25.04 -3.57
CA LYS A 164 9.67 -24.34 -4.44
C LYS A 164 9.92 -22.89 -4.02
N ASN A 165 8.94 -22.24 -3.40
CA ASN A 165 9.01 -20.86 -2.95
C ASN A 165 9.54 -20.70 -1.52
N LEU A 166 9.78 -21.81 -0.82
CA LEU A 166 10.51 -21.78 0.44
C LEU A 166 11.98 -21.49 0.18
N SER A 167 12.49 -20.47 0.86
CA SER A 167 13.93 -20.21 0.89
C SER A 167 14.48 -20.68 2.22
N GLU A 168 15.55 -21.46 2.16
CA GLU A 168 16.37 -21.76 3.32
C GLU A 168 17.42 -20.64 3.44
N GLY A 169 17.45 -19.95 4.57
CA GLY A 169 18.52 -19.01 4.89
C GLY A 169 19.77 -19.76 5.34
N GLU A 170 20.86 -19.58 4.61
CA GLU A 170 22.23 -19.87 5.07
C GLU A 170 22.66 -18.96 6.23
#